data_AF-A0A847CL52-F1
#
_entry.id   AF-A0A847CL52-F1
#
_cell.length_a   1.000
_cell.length_b   1.000
_cell.length_c   1.000
_cell.angle_alpha   90.00
_cell.angle_beta   90.00
_cell.angle_gamma   90.00
#
_symmetry.space_group_name_H-M   'P 1'
#
loop_
_entity.id
_entity.type
_entity.pdbx_description
1 polymer ?
#
loop_
_entity_poly.entity_id
_entity_poly.type
_entity_poly.pdbx_seq_one_letter_code
_entity_poly.pdbx_strand_id
1 'polypeptide(L)'
;DIVFDVAPMIGVIGVAPKEGKINTGTPGTHGGNMDNKRIKEGATLYLPIFHEGALFSLGDVHAAMGDGEIMVSGIEINANVTVKISVLKDVTIKTPMLENEAIVGVIYSSKDIEKAIFHAVNITNEIVSKKLNLSYDESGMLLSAVGDLKICQVVDPERTVMMCVPKKILSNII
;
A
#
# COMPACT_ATOMS: atom_id res chain seq x y z
N ASP A 1 -22.67 11.25 23.96
CA ASP A 1 -21.69 10.20 23.67
C ASP A 1 -21.13 10.36 22.27
N ILE A 2 -19.92 9.84 22.04
CA ILE A 2 -19.26 9.81 20.73
C ILE A 2 -19.23 8.36 20.28
N VAL A 3 -19.79 8.08 19.10
CA VAL A 3 -19.90 6.72 18.51
C VAL A 3 -19.48 6.82 17.04
N PHE A 4 -18.71 5.83 16.57
CA PHE A 4 -18.28 5.72 15.18
C PHE A 4 -18.16 4.25 14.77
N ASP A 5 -18.22 4.01 13.46
CA ASP A 5 -18.14 2.66 12.91
C ASP A 5 -16.71 2.12 12.96
N VAL A 6 -16.58 0.82 13.23
CA VAL A 6 -15.32 0.10 13.04
C VAL A 6 -15.06 -0.14 11.55
N ALA A 7 -13.79 -0.05 11.16
CA ALA A 7 -13.32 -0.38 9.82
C ALA A 7 -12.01 -1.17 9.97
N PRO A 8 -12.09 -2.48 10.30
CA PRO A 8 -10.91 -3.28 10.60
C PRO A 8 -9.90 -3.32 9.44
N MET A 9 -8.62 -3.19 9.76
CA MET A 9 -7.51 -3.17 8.80
C MET A 9 -6.24 -3.80 9.39
N ILE A 10 -5.29 -4.18 8.52
CA ILE A 10 -4.00 -4.78 8.90
C ILE A 10 -2.89 -3.73 8.74
N GLY A 11 -2.23 -3.34 9.84
CA GLY A 11 -1.17 -2.34 9.87
C GLY A 11 0.16 -2.90 9.38
N VAL A 12 0.56 -4.04 9.95
CA VAL A 12 1.77 -4.77 9.56
C VAL A 12 1.43 -5.96 8.66
N ILE A 13 1.86 -5.90 7.40
CA ILE A 13 1.78 -7.05 6.49
C ILE A 13 2.93 -7.00 5.48
N GLY A 14 3.62 -8.13 5.30
CA GLY A 14 4.82 -8.13 4.48
C GLY A 14 5.43 -9.51 4.24
N VAL A 15 6.56 -9.48 3.54
CA VAL A 15 7.43 -10.61 3.24
C VAL A 15 8.82 -10.36 3.86
N ALA A 16 9.70 -11.37 3.84
CA ALA A 16 11.09 -11.12 4.24
C ALA A 16 11.74 -10.08 3.33
N PRO A 17 12.48 -9.10 3.89
CA PRO A 17 13.18 -8.09 3.10
C PRO A 17 14.25 -8.73 2.23
N LYS A 18 14.60 -8.06 1.12
CA LYS A 18 15.61 -8.54 0.18
C LYS A 18 16.94 -8.88 0.86
N GLU A 19 17.37 -8.03 1.78
CA GLU A 19 18.63 -8.17 2.50
C GLU A 19 18.44 -7.80 3.98
N GLY A 20 19.20 -8.47 4.86
CA GLY A 20 19.24 -8.14 6.28
C GLY A 20 17.96 -8.47 7.05
N LYS A 21 17.72 -7.71 8.12
CA LYS A 21 16.54 -7.80 8.99
C LYS A 21 16.00 -6.40 9.20
N ILE A 22 14.68 -6.24 9.06
CA ILE A 22 13.99 -4.97 9.30
C ILE A 22 12.99 -5.21 10.43
N ASN A 23 12.90 -4.26 11.37
CA ASN A 23 11.94 -4.34 12.47
C ASN A 23 10.51 -4.25 11.91
N THR A 24 9.55 -4.96 12.54
CA THR A 24 8.16 -4.98 12.08
C THR A 24 7.53 -3.60 12.01
N GLY A 25 7.95 -2.67 12.88
CA GLY A 25 7.52 -1.26 12.91
C GLY A 25 8.22 -0.36 11.88
N THR A 26 8.78 -0.90 10.80
CA THR A 26 9.40 -0.09 9.73
C THR A 26 8.95 -0.59 8.37
N PRO A 27 8.15 0.20 7.62
CA PRO A 27 7.72 -0.22 6.30
C PRO A 27 8.82 -0.06 5.25
N GLY A 28 8.60 -0.68 4.09
CA GLY A 28 9.45 -0.52 2.93
C GLY A 28 8.97 -1.35 1.74
N THR A 29 9.89 -1.67 0.84
CA THR A 29 9.58 -2.46 -0.37
C THR A 29 8.99 -3.84 -0.08
N HIS A 30 9.25 -4.38 1.11
CA HIS A 30 8.79 -5.68 1.58
C HIS A 30 7.40 -5.65 2.25
N GLY A 31 6.73 -4.48 2.29
CA GLY A 31 5.57 -4.25 3.12
C GLY A 31 5.98 -3.70 4.48
N GLY A 32 5.60 -4.38 5.57
CA GLY A 32 5.90 -3.95 6.95
C GLY A 32 4.79 -3.06 7.51
N ASN A 33 5.15 -2.12 8.40
CA ASN A 33 4.22 -1.20 9.07
C ASN A 33 3.70 -0.10 8.14
N MET A 34 2.85 -0.49 7.19
CA MET A 34 2.37 0.45 6.17
C MET A 34 1.21 1.30 6.66
N ASP A 35 0.50 0.84 7.70
CA ASP A 35 -0.68 1.46 8.30
C ASP A 35 -1.56 2.13 7.25
N ASN A 36 -1.93 1.31 6.28
CA ASN A 36 -2.78 1.72 5.19
C ASN A 36 -4.16 1.13 5.44
N LYS A 37 -5.10 1.98 5.86
CA LYS A 37 -6.51 1.61 6.10
C LYS A 37 -7.23 0.96 4.91
N ARG A 38 -6.62 0.97 3.72
CA ARG A 38 -7.11 0.30 2.52
C ARG A 38 -6.74 -1.19 2.50
N ILE A 39 -5.78 -1.63 3.33
CA ILE A 39 -5.45 -3.04 3.59
C ILE A 39 -6.48 -3.61 4.57
N LYS A 40 -7.67 -3.87 4.03
CA LYS A 40 -8.82 -4.39 4.76
C LYS A 40 -9.50 -5.50 3.96
N GLU A 41 -10.56 -6.07 4.51
CA GLU A 41 -11.39 -7.05 3.80
C GLU A 41 -11.80 -6.54 2.41
N GLY A 42 -11.71 -7.42 1.40
CA GLY A 42 -11.97 -7.11 -0.01
C GLY A 42 -10.79 -6.51 -0.77
N ALA A 43 -9.68 -6.18 -0.13
CA ALA A 43 -8.46 -5.74 -0.80
C ALA A 43 -7.56 -6.91 -1.21
N THR A 44 -6.86 -6.75 -2.33
CA THR A 44 -5.73 -7.58 -2.75
C THR A 44 -4.46 -6.74 -2.62
N LEU A 45 -3.51 -7.22 -1.82
CA LEU A 45 -2.19 -6.64 -1.66
C LEU A 45 -1.17 -7.47 -2.45
N TYR A 46 -0.40 -6.81 -3.29
CA TYR A 46 0.71 -7.40 -4.03
C TYR A 46 2.02 -7.03 -3.35
N LEU A 47 2.81 -8.03 -3.00
CA LEU A 47 4.12 -7.88 -2.38
C LEU A 47 5.20 -8.48 -3.30
N PRO A 48 6.35 -7.82 -3.46
CA PRO A 48 7.47 -8.42 -4.19
C PRO A 48 7.95 -9.68 -3.45
N ILE A 49 8.48 -10.66 -4.19
CA ILE A 49 9.06 -11.87 -3.60
C ILE A 49 10.59 -11.79 -3.76
N PHE A 50 11.29 -11.75 -2.63
CA PHE A 50 12.76 -11.68 -2.62
C PHE A 50 13.45 -13.01 -2.28
N HIS A 51 12.72 -13.92 -1.61
CA HIS A 51 13.23 -15.20 -1.14
C HIS A 51 12.23 -16.31 -1.47
N GLU A 52 12.72 -17.54 -1.54
CA GLU A 52 11.88 -18.72 -1.69
C GLU A 52 10.83 -18.79 -0.57
N GLY A 53 9.59 -19.11 -0.93
CA GLY A 53 8.46 -19.15 0.00
C GLY A 53 7.96 -17.78 0.47
N ALA A 54 8.56 -16.68 0.00
CA ALA A 54 8.27 -15.28 0.37
C ALA A 54 8.47 -14.91 1.85
N LEU A 55 8.32 -15.86 2.78
CA LEU A 55 8.43 -15.67 4.23
C LEU A 55 7.44 -14.60 4.71
N PHE A 56 6.17 -14.80 4.35
CA PHE A 56 5.05 -13.91 4.65
C PHE A 56 4.73 -13.85 6.15
N SER A 57 4.40 -12.66 6.65
CA SER A 57 3.88 -12.43 8.00
C SER A 57 2.92 -11.24 8.03
N LEU A 58 1.98 -11.25 8.99
CA LEU A 58 1.09 -10.13 9.29
C LEU A 58 0.86 -9.98 10.79
N GLY A 59 0.43 -8.79 11.21
CA GLY A 59 0.08 -8.44 12.58
C GLY A 59 -0.54 -7.04 12.66
N ASP A 60 -0.63 -6.50 13.88
CA ASP A 60 -1.02 -5.10 14.12
C ASP A 60 -2.38 -4.73 13.51
N VAL A 61 -3.45 -5.34 14.00
CA VAL A 61 -4.79 -5.10 13.47
C VAL A 61 -5.44 -3.95 14.23
N HIS A 62 -5.96 -2.97 13.49
CA HIS A 62 -6.73 -1.86 14.06
C HIS A 62 -8.22 -2.06 13.83
N ALA A 63 -9.04 -1.82 14.85
CA ALA A 63 -10.50 -1.77 14.71
C ALA A 63 -10.95 -0.53 13.94
N ALA A 64 -10.22 0.57 14.08
CA ALA A 64 -10.40 1.80 13.30
C ALA A 64 -9.10 2.60 13.29
N MET A 65 -8.79 3.22 12.15
CA MET A 65 -7.65 4.11 11.99
C MET A 65 -7.93 5.15 10.89
N GLY A 66 -7.48 6.38 11.12
CA GLY A 66 -7.52 7.48 10.15
C GLY A 66 -6.29 7.50 9.25
N ASP A 67 -6.40 8.09 8.06
CA ASP A 67 -5.22 8.38 7.24
C ASP A 67 -4.29 9.32 8.03
N GLY A 68 -3.00 8.96 8.09
CA GLY A 68 -1.95 9.68 8.80
C GLY A 68 -1.60 9.11 10.17
N GLU A 69 -2.51 8.36 10.81
CA GLU A 69 -2.30 7.78 12.14
C GLU A 69 -1.67 8.78 13.14
N ILE A 70 -2.21 10.01 13.15
CA ILE A 70 -1.51 11.19 13.68
C ILE A 70 -1.17 11.16 15.18
N MET A 71 -1.71 10.19 15.93
CA MET A 71 -1.47 9.97 17.35
C MET A 71 -0.78 8.62 17.61
N VAL A 72 0.06 8.16 16.68
CA VAL A 72 0.96 6.99 16.81
C VAL A 72 0.26 5.63 16.83
N SER A 73 -1.06 5.57 17.02
CA SER A 73 -1.81 4.32 17.05
C SER A 73 -3.19 4.48 16.45
N GLY A 74 -3.70 3.39 15.90
CA GLY A 74 -5.12 3.17 15.70
C GLY A 74 -5.81 2.67 16.97
N ILE A 75 -6.98 2.07 16.81
CA ILE A 75 -7.60 1.28 17.88
C ILE A 75 -7.03 -0.13 17.83
N GLU A 76 -5.95 -0.36 18.57
CA GLU A 76 -5.24 -1.64 18.63
C GLU A 76 -6.13 -2.78 19.14
N ILE A 77 -6.18 -3.89 18.38
CA ILE A 77 -6.96 -5.08 18.75
C ILE A 77 -6.25 -6.39 18.41
N ASN A 78 -6.60 -7.43 19.16
CA ASN A 78 -6.36 -8.80 18.74
C ASN A 78 -7.40 -9.20 17.69
N ALA A 79 -6.98 -9.94 16.66
CA ALA A 79 -7.88 -10.41 15.61
C ALA A 79 -7.43 -11.75 15.02
N ASN A 80 -8.39 -12.46 14.42
CA ASN A 80 -8.13 -13.58 13.53
C ASN A 80 -8.30 -13.10 12.09
N VAL A 81 -7.24 -13.20 11.29
CA VAL A 81 -7.26 -12.74 9.90
C VAL A 81 -7.21 -13.96 8.97
N THR A 82 -8.18 -14.07 8.07
CA THR A 82 -8.16 -15.08 7.00
C THR A 82 -7.70 -14.42 5.70
N VAL A 83 -6.61 -14.93 5.13
CA VAL A 83 -6.07 -14.45 3.84
C VAL A 83 -5.95 -15.60 2.85
N LYS A 84 -6.09 -15.30 1.56
CA LYS A 84 -5.69 -16.19 0.47
C LYS A 84 -4.37 -15.70 -0.10
N ILE A 85 -3.36 -16.57 -0.09
CA ILE A 85 -2.05 -16.28 -0.66
C ILE A 85 -1.95 -16.96 -2.03
N SER A 86 -1.42 -16.26 -3.03
CA SER A 86 -1.23 -16.76 -4.38
C SER A 86 0.05 -16.20 -4.97
N VAL A 87 0.77 -17.00 -5.76
CA VAL A 87 2.01 -16.59 -6.41
C VAL A 87 1.70 -16.20 -7.85
N LEU A 88 2.02 -14.97 -8.22
CA LEU A 88 1.98 -14.50 -9.60
C LEU A 88 3.34 -14.77 -10.23
N LYS A 89 3.36 -15.57 -11.30
CA LYS A 89 4.56 -15.82 -12.11
C LYS A 89 4.68 -14.76 -13.20
N ASP A 90 5.91 -14.55 -13.67
CA ASP A 90 6.21 -13.63 -14.78
C ASP A 90 5.84 -12.16 -14.53
N VAL A 91 5.70 -11.79 -13.26
CA VAL A 91 5.43 -10.43 -12.80
C VAL A 91 6.49 -10.05 -11.79
N THR A 92 7.07 -8.86 -11.97
CA THR A 92 8.03 -8.27 -11.03
C THR A 92 7.55 -6.89 -10.63
N ILE A 93 7.31 -6.70 -9.33
CA ILE A 93 7.04 -5.39 -8.73
C ILE A 93 8.21 -4.99 -7.82
N LYS A 94 8.39 -3.69 -7.58
CA LYS A 94 9.50 -3.16 -6.76
C LYS A 94 9.06 -2.70 -5.36
N THR A 95 7.77 -2.46 -5.19
CA THR A 95 7.16 -1.88 -3.99
C THR A 95 5.74 -2.45 -3.86
N PRO A 96 5.12 -2.44 -2.67
CA PRO A 96 3.77 -2.94 -2.49
C PRO A 96 2.76 -2.19 -3.37
N MET A 97 1.78 -2.92 -3.88
CA MET A 97 0.66 -2.36 -4.63
C MET A 97 -0.62 -2.92 -4.08
N LEU A 98 -1.71 -2.17 -4.16
CA LEU A 98 -3.00 -2.59 -3.65
C LEU A 98 -4.09 -2.32 -4.66
N GLU A 99 -5.06 -3.23 -4.72
CA GLU A 99 -6.32 -2.97 -5.39
C GLU A 99 -7.50 -3.48 -4.55
N ASN A 100 -8.64 -2.82 -4.70
CA ASN A 100 -9.91 -3.27 -4.15
C ASN A 100 -11.00 -3.11 -5.23
N GLU A 101 -12.26 -3.07 -4.86
CA GLU A 101 -13.38 -2.90 -5.81
C GLU A 101 -13.38 -1.53 -6.52
N ALA A 102 -12.83 -0.49 -5.89
CA ALA A 102 -12.95 0.89 -6.35
C ALA A 102 -11.66 1.46 -6.94
N ILE A 103 -10.51 1.09 -6.39
CA ILE A 103 -9.21 1.69 -6.71
C ILE A 103 -8.12 0.64 -6.93
N VAL A 104 -7.10 1.07 -7.66
CA VAL A 104 -5.78 0.46 -7.74
C VAL A 104 -4.74 1.49 -7.29
N GLY A 105 -3.59 1.08 -6.78
CA GLY A 105 -2.53 2.04 -6.50
C GLY A 105 -1.21 1.46 -6.01
N VAL A 106 -0.21 2.33 -6.02
CA VAL A 106 1.16 2.02 -5.64
C VAL A 106 1.43 2.59 -4.26
N ILE A 107 1.91 1.76 -3.35
CA ILE A 107 2.31 2.14 -1.99
C ILE A 107 3.81 2.36 -1.99
N TYR A 108 4.26 3.43 -1.34
CA TYR A 108 5.68 3.70 -1.17
C TYR A 108 5.95 4.29 0.21
N SER A 109 7.04 3.84 0.82
CA SER A 109 7.49 4.32 2.13
C SER A 109 8.89 4.90 2.04
N SER A 110 9.10 6.04 2.71
CA SER A 110 10.41 6.68 2.83
C SER A 110 10.49 7.59 4.05
N LYS A 111 11.70 7.78 4.61
CA LYS A 111 11.98 8.71 5.71
C LYS A 111 11.51 10.12 5.38
N ASP A 112 11.63 10.49 4.12
CA ASP A 112 11.25 11.77 3.57
C ASP A 112 9.93 11.58 2.81
N ILE A 113 8.88 12.27 3.26
CA ILE A 113 7.54 12.05 2.70
C ILE A 113 7.46 12.56 1.27
N GLU A 114 8.18 13.61 0.92
CA GLU A 114 8.28 14.12 -0.43
C GLU A 114 8.90 13.08 -1.37
N LYS A 115 9.88 12.29 -0.91
CA LYS A 115 10.41 11.14 -1.67
C LYS A 115 9.38 10.02 -1.79
N ALA A 116 8.64 9.73 -0.73
CA ALA A 116 7.59 8.71 -0.77
C ALA A 116 6.52 9.08 -1.81
N ILE A 117 6.09 10.34 -1.81
CA ILE A 117 5.16 10.91 -2.78
C ILE A 117 5.72 10.82 -4.20
N PHE A 118 6.94 11.31 -4.43
CA PHE A 118 7.57 11.30 -5.75
C PHE A 118 7.60 9.89 -6.34
N HIS A 119 8.04 8.90 -5.57
CA HIS A 119 8.14 7.52 -6.06
C HIS A 119 6.77 6.86 -6.28
N ALA A 120 5.81 7.04 -5.36
CA ALA A 120 4.46 6.51 -5.54
C ALA A 120 3.80 7.07 -6.81
N VAL A 121 3.93 8.38 -7.05
CA VAL A 121 3.40 9.05 -8.25
C VAL A 121 4.13 8.58 -9.52
N ASN A 122 5.46 8.61 -9.53
CA ASN A 122 6.25 8.25 -10.71
C ASN A 122 5.99 6.80 -11.14
N ILE A 123 5.99 5.84 -10.20
CA ILE A 123 5.74 4.43 -10.52
C ILE A 123 4.30 4.24 -11.03
N THR A 124 3.32 4.92 -10.41
CA THR A 124 1.93 4.86 -10.90
C THR A 124 1.81 5.44 -12.31
N ASN A 125 2.51 6.55 -12.58
CA ASN A 125 2.50 7.18 -13.89
C ASN A 125 3.08 6.26 -14.97
N GLU A 126 4.20 5.58 -14.69
CA GLU A 126 4.78 4.59 -15.59
C GLU A 126 3.82 3.42 -15.86
N ILE A 127 3.07 2.95 -14.86
CA ILE A 127 2.09 1.88 -15.02
C ILE A 127 0.93 2.35 -15.89
N VAL A 128 0.36 3.53 -15.61
CA VAL A 128 -0.77 4.09 -16.38
C VAL A 128 -0.36 4.37 -17.82
N SER A 129 0.79 5.01 -18.04
CA SER A 129 1.35 5.27 -19.38
C SER A 129 1.42 3.98 -20.19
N LYS A 130 2.01 2.92 -19.62
CA LYS A 130 2.16 1.63 -20.31
C LYS A 130 0.82 0.94 -20.57
N LYS A 131 -0.06 0.87 -19.58
CA LYS A 131 -1.32 0.13 -19.68
C LYS A 131 -2.36 0.81 -20.57
N LEU A 132 -2.36 2.14 -20.63
CA LEU A 132 -3.29 2.91 -21.45
C LEU A 132 -2.67 3.40 -22.76
N ASN A 133 -1.40 3.06 -23.04
CA ASN A 133 -0.65 3.52 -24.21
C ASN A 133 -0.67 5.05 -24.37
N LEU A 134 -0.43 5.75 -23.26
CA LEU A 134 -0.33 7.21 -23.19
C LEU A 134 1.14 7.62 -23.06
N SER A 135 1.51 8.80 -23.57
CA SER A 135 2.79 9.40 -23.21
C SER A 135 2.88 9.65 -21.70
N TYR A 136 4.10 9.77 -21.18
CA TYR A 136 4.34 10.03 -19.76
C TYR A 136 3.63 11.30 -19.26
N ASP A 137 3.54 12.32 -20.12
CA ASP A 137 2.91 13.60 -19.79
C ASP A 137 1.38 13.48 -19.83
N GLU A 138 0.80 12.79 -20.82
CA GLU A 138 -0.64 12.53 -20.88
C GLU A 138 -1.13 11.71 -19.70
N SER A 139 -0.39 10.65 -19.33
CA SER A 139 -0.73 9.86 -18.14
C SER A 139 -0.58 10.68 -16.85
N GLY A 140 0.41 11.59 -16.80
CA GLY A 140 0.61 12.50 -15.67
C GLY A 140 -0.55 13.48 -15.53
N MET A 141 -1.02 14.06 -16.65
CA MET A 141 -2.19 14.93 -16.70
C MET A 141 -3.45 14.17 -16.28
N LEU A 142 -3.64 12.93 -16.74
CA LEU A 142 -4.75 12.08 -16.33
C LEU A 142 -4.71 11.82 -14.83
N LEU A 143 -3.57 11.41 -14.29
CA LEU A 143 -3.39 11.18 -12.85
C LEU A 143 -3.66 12.44 -12.02
N SER A 144 -3.29 13.62 -12.51
CA SER A 144 -3.61 14.89 -11.86
C SER A 144 -5.11 15.18 -11.84
N ALA A 145 -5.84 14.76 -12.88
CA ALA A 145 -7.28 15.01 -13.01
C ALA A 145 -8.15 14.01 -12.23
N VAL A 146 -7.75 12.74 -12.13
CA VAL A 146 -8.61 11.65 -11.60
C VAL A 146 -7.96 10.79 -10.53
N GLY A 147 -6.65 10.94 -10.33
CA GLY A 147 -5.90 10.20 -9.33
C GLY A 147 -5.96 10.86 -7.97
N ASP A 148 -5.67 10.07 -6.93
CA ASP A 148 -5.71 10.50 -5.55
C ASP A 148 -4.42 10.10 -4.84
N LEU A 149 -3.62 11.08 -4.43
CA LEU A 149 -2.52 10.85 -3.51
C LEU A 149 -3.05 10.75 -2.08
N LYS A 150 -2.86 9.61 -1.44
CA LYS A 150 -3.34 9.33 -0.08
C LYS A 150 -2.19 9.13 0.89
N ILE A 151 -2.26 9.78 2.04
CA ILE A 151 -1.39 9.50 3.19
C ILE A 151 -1.88 8.21 3.85
N CYS A 152 -0.98 7.30 4.21
CA CYS A 152 -1.30 6.11 5.00
C CYS A 152 -0.98 6.37 6.48
N GLN A 153 0.30 6.56 6.80
CA GLN A 153 0.77 7.04 8.11
C GLN A 153 1.92 8.04 7.96
N VAL A 154 2.15 8.85 9.01
CA VAL A 154 3.30 9.77 9.10
C VAL A 154 4.15 9.63 10.38
N VAL A 155 3.84 8.65 11.22
CA VAL A 155 4.34 8.54 12.61
C VAL A 155 5.48 7.53 12.80
N ASP A 156 5.69 6.65 11.82
CA ASP A 156 6.72 5.61 11.85
C ASP A 156 8.12 6.10 11.46
N PRO A 157 9.15 5.23 11.57
CA PRO A 157 10.49 5.52 11.06
C PRO A 157 10.54 5.93 9.59
N GLU A 158 9.60 5.44 8.78
CA GLU A 158 9.41 5.78 7.37
C GLU A 158 7.93 6.17 7.16
N ARG A 159 7.64 7.18 6.34
CA ARG A 159 6.29 7.67 6.06
C ARG A 159 5.74 6.96 4.85
N THR A 160 4.46 6.57 4.93
CA THR A 160 3.84 5.74 3.88
C THR A 160 2.73 6.52 3.17
N VAL A 161 2.78 6.52 1.84
CA VAL A 161 1.74 7.08 0.98
C VAL A 161 1.31 6.07 -0.09
N MET A 162 0.16 6.32 -0.70
CA MET A 162 -0.36 5.54 -1.81
C MET A 162 -0.89 6.46 -2.90
N MET A 163 -0.39 6.32 -4.12
CA MET A 163 -0.99 6.99 -5.29
C MET A 163 -2.07 6.07 -5.88
N CYS A 164 -3.32 6.52 -5.81
CA CYS A 164 -4.51 5.75 -6.19
C CYS A 164 -5.06 6.20 -7.55
N VAL A 165 -5.60 5.24 -8.30
CA VAL A 165 -6.32 5.45 -9.56
C VAL A 165 -7.67 4.72 -9.48
N PRO A 166 -8.78 5.35 -9.87
CA PRO A 166 -10.07 4.67 -9.92
C PRO A 166 -10.05 3.47 -10.88
N LYS A 167 -10.65 2.34 -10.49
CA LYS A 167 -10.74 1.14 -11.34
C LYS A 167 -11.51 1.35 -12.64
N LYS A 168 -12.37 2.37 -12.70
CA LYS A 168 -13.05 2.81 -13.92
C LYS A 168 -12.08 3.36 -14.98
N ILE A 169 -10.90 3.80 -14.57
CA ILE A 169 -9.84 4.34 -15.43
C ILE A 169 -8.77 3.28 -15.69
N LEU A 170 -8.34 2.56 -14.64
CA LEU A 170 -7.36 1.48 -14.72
C LEU A 170 -7.89 0.23 -14.02
N SER A 171 -8.32 -0.78 -14.78
CA SER A 171 -9.04 -1.95 -14.27
C SER A 171 -8.26 -2.81 -13.27
N ASN A 172 -6.93 -2.84 -13.38
CA ASN A 172 -6.02 -3.67 -12.58
C ASN A 172 -4.62 -3.04 -12.53
N ILE A 173 -3.91 -3.18 -11.40
CA ILE A 173 -2.55 -2.61 -11.25
C ILE A 173 -1.47 -3.50 -11.88
N ILE A 174 -1.62 -4.82 -11.76
CA ILE A 174 -0.78 -5.86 -12.38
C ILE A 174 -1.52 -6.44 -13.57
#